data_AF-A0AAU7DMA8-F1
#
_entry.id   AF-A0AAU7DMA8-F1
#
_cell.length_a   1.000
_cell.length_b   1.000
_cell.length_c   1.000
_cell.angle_alpha   90.00
_cell.angle_beta   90.00
_cell.angle_gamma   90.00
#
_symmetry.space_group_name_H-M   'P 1'
#
loop_
_entity.id
_entity.type
_entity.pdbx_description
1 polymer ?
#
loop_
_entity_poly.entity_id
_entity_poly.type
_entity_poly.pdbx_seq_one_letter_code
_entity_poly.pdbx_strand_id
1 'polypeptide(L)'
;MKMIAFSRRFCVAMVGTLGLIAALPALSASKFQPLDSQPRAKQSDHKNAGVANSGDGEKKFKQNCSRCHEAPQNLSPSISGTVLRHMRVRASLSQQDERDILKFLNP
;
A
#
# COMPACT_ATOMS: atom_id res chain seq x y z
N MET A 1 -30.72 27.36 9.95
CA MET A 1 -30.15 27.55 8.59
C MET A 1 -29.79 29.02 8.42
N LYS A 2 -28.52 29.37 8.56
CA LYS A 2 -27.97 30.70 8.26
C LYS A 2 -26.63 30.47 7.58
N MET A 3 -26.70 30.29 6.26
CA MET A 3 -25.53 30.30 5.39
C MET A 3 -25.19 31.77 5.14
N ILE A 4 -24.09 32.24 5.71
CA ILE A 4 -23.52 33.54 5.37
C ILE A 4 -22.20 33.25 4.66
N ALA A 5 -22.28 33.40 3.34
CA ALA A 5 -21.16 33.37 2.42
C ALA A 5 -20.22 34.56 2.73
N PHE A 6 -19.08 34.27 3.35
CA PHE A 6 -17.92 35.16 3.34
C PHE A 6 -17.05 34.73 2.16
N SER A 7 -17.34 35.25 0.97
CA SER A 7 -16.50 36.31 0.39
C SER A 7 -15.10 35.77 0.07
N ARG A 8 -14.89 34.97 -0.98
CA ARG A 8 -14.71 35.41 -2.40
C ARG A 8 -13.95 36.73 -2.60
N ARG A 9 -13.06 37.11 -1.67
CA ARG A 9 -12.23 38.33 -1.75
C ARG A 9 -10.71 38.12 -1.70
N PHE A 10 -10.20 36.89 -1.68
CA PHE A 10 -8.80 36.66 -2.05
C PHE A 10 -8.68 36.45 -3.57
N CYS A 11 -9.19 37.44 -4.30
CA CYS A 11 -8.94 37.62 -5.71
C CYS A 11 -7.84 38.68 -5.81
N VAL A 12 -6.83 38.41 -6.62
CA VAL A 12 -5.92 39.40 -7.20
C VAL A 12 -4.87 40.00 -6.26
N ALA A 13 -3.77 39.27 -6.04
CA ALA A 13 -2.41 39.85 -6.02
C ALA A 13 -1.38 38.73 -5.85
N MET A 14 -0.88 38.16 -6.95
CA MET A 14 0.50 37.67 -7.12
C MET A 14 0.66 37.14 -8.55
N VAL A 15 0.41 38.04 -9.51
CA VAL A 15 0.91 37.91 -10.88
C VAL A 15 2.33 38.47 -10.87
N GLY A 16 3.31 37.67 -11.29
CA GLY A 16 4.54 38.22 -11.85
C GLY A 16 5.86 37.70 -11.29
N THR A 17 6.21 36.44 -11.57
CA THR A 17 7.59 36.12 -11.94
C THR A 17 7.58 35.08 -13.06
N LEU A 18 7.57 35.61 -14.28
CA LEU A 18 8.03 34.93 -15.49
C LEU A 18 9.48 34.47 -15.23
N GLY A 19 9.70 33.17 -15.11
CA GLY A 19 11.01 32.53 -15.02
C GLY A 19 11.10 31.44 -16.07
N LEU A 20 11.57 31.84 -17.25
CA LEU A 20 11.88 31.02 -18.41
C LEU A 20 12.91 29.93 -18.04
N ILE A 21 12.52 28.65 -17.97
CA ILE A 21 13.47 27.54 -17.90
C ILE A 21 13.13 26.50 -18.98
N ALA A 22 14.10 26.40 -19.88
CA ALA A 22 14.30 25.52 -21.02
C ALA A 22 13.48 24.22 -21.08
N ALA A 23 12.88 24.00 -22.26
CA ALA A 23 12.41 22.71 -22.70
C ALA A 23 13.58 21.72 -22.81
N LEU A 24 13.49 20.57 -22.12
CA LEU A 24 14.24 19.37 -22.44
C LEU A 24 13.28 18.34 -23.06
N PRO A 25 13.41 17.98 -24.34
CA PRO A 25 12.83 16.75 -24.86
C PRO A 25 13.92 15.67 -24.82
N ALA A 26 13.96 14.88 -23.75
CA ALA A 26 14.63 13.59 -23.80
C ALA A 26 13.54 12.50 -23.84
N LEU A 27 13.08 12.19 -25.06
CA LEU A 27 12.38 10.96 -25.35
C LEU A 27 13.33 9.79 -25.03
N SER A 28 13.26 9.26 -23.81
CA SER A 28 13.82 7.94 -23.51
C SER A 28 12.86 6.89 -24.07
N ALA A 29 13.15 6.43 -25.28
CA ALA A 29 12.60 5.20 -25.82
C ALA A 29 13.16 4.02 -25.01
N SER A 30 12.47 3.65 -23.93
CA SER A 30 12.71 2.38 -23.25
C SER A 30 12.33 1.26 -24.21
N LYS A 31 13.34 0.67 -24.85
CA LYS A 31 13.20 -0.62 -25.54
C LYS A 31 12.63 -1.61 -24.54
N PHE A 32 11.38 -2.02 -24.77
CA PHE A 32 10.83 -3.24 -24.18
C PHE A 32 11.78 -4.39 -24.59
N GLN A 33 12.60 -4.84 -23.64
CA GLN A 33 13.23 -6.14 -23.74
C GLN A 33 12.18 -7.16 -23.28
N PRO A 34 11.72 -8.07 -24.13
CA PRO A 34 11.06 -9.26 -23.64
C PRO A 34 12.15 -10.05 -22.93
N LEU A 35 12.14 -10.06 -21.59
CA LEU A 35 12.95 -11.02 -20.87
C LEU A 35 12.27 -12.38 -21.01
N ASP A 36 12.75 -13.11 -22.00
CA ASP A 36 12.62 -14.54 -22.13
C ASP A 36 12.81 -15.22 -20.76
N SER A 37 11.78 -15.96 -20.36
CA SER A 37 11.87 -17.33 -19.88
C SER A 37 13.09 -17.64 -18.99
N GLN A 38 13.07 -17.18 -17.74
CA GLN A 38 13.95 -17.72 -16.71
C GLN A 38 13.53 -19.18 -16.41
N PRO A 39 14.46 -20.16 -16.40
CA PRO A 39 14.14 -21.54 -16.08
C PRO A 39 13.59 -21.64 -14.66
N ARG A 40 12.42 -22.26 -14.54
CA ARG A 40 11.80 -22.64 -13.26
C ARG A 40 12.76 -23.55 -12.50
N ALA A 41 13.57 -22.96 -11.63
CA ALA A 41 14.29 -23.70 -10.61
C ALA A 41 13.25 -24.42 -9.74
N LYS A 42 13.27 -25.76 -9.79
CA LYS A 42 12.52 -26.62 -8.89
C LYS A 42 12.93 -26.27 -7.45
N GLN A 43 12.08 -25.53 -6.76
CA GLN A 43 12.21 -25.37 -5.32
C GLN A 43 11.64 -26.64 -4.68
N SER A 44 12.56 -27.45 -4.18
CA SER A 44 12.32 -28.71 -3.52
C SER A 44 11.36 -28.54 -2.33
N ASP A 45 10.44 -29.49 -2.23
CA ASP A 45 9.48 -29.65 -1.14
C ASP A 45 10.17 -29.73 0.22
N HIS A 46 10.16 -28.63 0.98
CA HIS A 46 10.40 -28.68 2.41
C HIS A 46 9.15 -29.21 3.10
N LYS A 47 9.10 -30.53 3.29
CA LYS A 47 8.23 -31.17 4.27
C LYS A 47 8.61 -30.72 5.68
N ASN A 48 7.88 -29.75 6.20
CA ASN A 48 7.66 -29.56 7.63
C ASN A 48 6.20 -29.13 7.84
N ALA A 49 5.30 -30.11 7.69
CA ALA A 49 3.85 -29.97 7.82
C ALA A 49 3.40 -29.92 9.29
N GLY A 50 4.04 -29.05 10.09
CA GLY A 50 3.74 -28.85 11.51
C GLY A 50 3.88 -27.40 12.01
N VAL A 51 4.49 -26.50 11.23
CA VAL A 51 4.68 -25.07 11.57
C VAL A 51 4.37 -24.19 10.35
N ALA A 52 3.25 -24.48 9.68
CA ALA A 52 2.94 -23.93 8.35
C ALA A 52 1.74 -22.96 8.35
N ASN A 53 1.60 -22.09 9.35
CA ASN A 53 0.53 -21.07 9.31
C ASN A 53 0.92 -19.67 9.83
N SER A 54 1.93 -19.54 10.70
CA SER A 54 2.35 -18.21 11.20
C SER A 54 3.15 -17.40 10.16
N GLY A 55 3.93 -18.09 9.31
CA GLY A 55 4.79 -17.43 8.31
C GLY A 55 4.02 -16.71 7.20
N ASP A 56 2.83 -17.19 6.84
CA ASP A 56 2.02 -16.57 5.80
C ASP A 56 1.40 -15.24 6.27
N GLY A 57 0.93 -15.18 7.52
CA GLY A 57 0.37 -13.97 8.11
C GLY A 57 1.39 -12.85 8.29
N GLU A 58 2.58 -13.17 8.84
CA GLU A 58 3.66 -12.19 9.02
C GLU A 58 4.13 -11.61 7.68
N LYS A 59 4.33 -12.48 6.68
CA LYS A 59 4.71 -12.05 5.33
C LYS A 59 3.66 -11.12 4.74
N LYS A 60 2.38 -11.47 4.82
CA LYS A 60 1.27 -10.65 4.32
C LYS A 60 1.17 -9.31 5.05
N PHE A 61 1.41 -9.29 6.36
CA PHE A 61 1.47 -8.06 7.15
C PHE A 61 2.58 -7.13 6.66
N LYS A 62 3.82 -7.64 6.56
CA LYS A 62 4.98 -6.88 6.04
C LYS A 62 4.76 -6.36 4.61
N GLN A 63 4.08 -7.14 3.78
CA GLN A 63 3.79 -6.76 2.39
C GLN A 63 2.72 -5.69 2.27
N ASN A 64 1.76 -5.61 3.20
CA ASN A 64 0.57 -4.77 3.00
C ASN A 64 0.43 -3.61 3.98
N CYS A 65 0.85 -3.76 5.24
CA CYS A 65 0.45 -2.85 6.32
C CYS A 65 1.34 -1.61 6.45
N SER A 66 2.56 -1.61 5.92
CA SER A 66 3.48 -0.47 5.91
C SER A 66 3.52 0.30 4.58
N ARG A 67 2.62 -0.02 3.64
CA ARG A 67 2.57 0.61 2.30
C ARG A 67 2.13 2.08 2.34
N CYS A 68 1.28 2.43 3.31
CA CYS A 68 0.63 3.75 3.38
C CYS A 68 1.01 4.55 4.62
N HIS A 69 1.32 3.88 5.73
CA HIS A 69 1.75 4.47 7.00
C HIS A 69 2.45 3.39 7.82
N GLU A 70 3.15 3.78 8.89
CA GLU A 70 3.69 2.83 9.86
C GLU A 70 2.55 2.08 10.55
N ALA A 71 2.67 0.77 10.71
CA ALA A 71 1.62 -0.02 11.35
C ALA A 71 1.54 0.32 12.85
N PRO A 72 0.33 0.48 13.41
CA PRO A 72 0.17 0.79 14.83
C PRO A 72 0.68 -0.38 15.69
N GLN A 73 1.57 -0.07 16.64
CA GLN A 73 2.23 -1.08 17.49
C GLN A 73 1.29 -1.70 18.54
N ASN A 74 0.24 -0.98 18.95
CA ASN A 74 -0.67 -1.39 20.03
C ASN A 74 -2.10 -1.55 19.51
N LEU A 75 -2.32 -2.61 18.73
CA LEU A 75 -3.66 -2.99 18.28
C LEU A 75 -4.21 -4.08 19.21
N SER A 76 -5.23 -3.78 20.01
CA SER A 76 -5.83 -4.79 20.88
C SER A 76 -6.52 -5.88 20.07
N PRO A 77 -6.55 -7.13 20.53
CA PRO A 77 -7.21 -8.21 19.80
C PRO A 77 -8.68 -7.95 19.47
N SER A 78 -9.38 -7.22 20.37
CA SER A 78 -10.77 -6.82 20.18
C SER A 78 -10.99 -5.84 19.03
N ILE A 79 -10.02 -4.98 18.71
CA ILE A 79 -10.15 -3.97 17.65
C ILE A 79 -9.49 -4.38 16.33
N SER A 80 -8.49 -5.27 16.40
CA SER A 80 -7.72 -5.74 15.23
C SER A 80 -8.60 -6.25 14.08
N GLY A 81 -9.66 -7.00 14.40
CA GLY A 81 -10.60 -7.50 13.39
C GLY A 81 -11.36 -6.40 12.65
N THR A 82 -11.85 -5.38 13.37
CA THR A 82 -12.57 -4.25 12.76
C THR A 82 -11.64 -3.43 11.87
N VAL A 83 -10.42 -3.17 12.34
CA VAL A 83 -9.41 -2.45 11.57
C VAL A 83 -9.03 -3.21 10.31
N LEU A 84 -8.74 -4.52 10.41
CA LEU A 84 -8.38 -5.33 9.25
C LEU A 84 -9.52 -5.45 8.23
N ARG A 85 -10.77 -5.52 8.67
CA ARG A 85 -11.93 -5.48 7.76
C ARG A 85 -12.03 -4.15 7.01
N HIS A 86 -11.72 -3.04 7.66
CA HIS A 86 -11.62 -1.74 6.99
C HIS A 86 -10.43 -1.71 6.02
N MET A 87 -9.28 -2.25 6.43
CA MET A 87 -8.09 -2.37 5.58
C MET A 87 -8.28 -3.32 4.40
N ARG A 88 -9.19 -4.30 4.47
CA ARG A 88 -9.53 -5.12 3.30
C ARG A 88 -9.96 -4.28 2.11
N VAL A 89 -10.73 -3.22 2.36
CA VAL A 89 -11.16 -2.28 1.32
C VAL A 89 -10.08 -1.23 1.04
N ARG A 90 -9.48 -0.64 2.08
CA ARG A 90 -8.55 0.50 1.92
C ARG A 90 -7.16 0.12 1.38
N ALA A 91 -6.66 -1.05 1.77
CA ALA A 91 -5.36 -1.60 1.35
C ALA A 91 -5.51 -2.70 0.28
N SER A 92 -6.74 -2.95 -0.20
CA SER A 92 -7.08 -3.98 -1.17
C SER A 92 -6.63 -5.38 -0.77
N LEU A 93 -6.80 -5.75 0.50
CA LEU A 93 -6.49 -7.10 0.96
C LEU A 93 -7.53 -8.08 0.41
N SER A 94 -7.10 -9.31 0.10
CA SER A 94 -8.07 -10.38 -0.08
C SER A 94 -8.69 -10.76 1.27
N GLN A 95 -9.83 -11.46 1.25
CA GLN A 95 -10.44 -11.97 2.48
C GLN A 95 -9.53 -12.99 3.19
N GLN A 96 -8.72 -13.73 2.43
CA GLN A 96 -7.76 -14.66 3.00
C GLN A 96 -6.60 -13.92 3.67
N ASP A 97 -6.10 -12.85 3.06
CA ASP A 97 -5.04 -12.05 3.65
C ASP A 97 -5.50 -11.37 4.95
N GLU A 98 -6.73 -10.86 4.99
CA GLU A 98 -7.34 -10.33 6.22
C GLU A 98 -7.26 -11.37 7.36
N ARG A 99 -7.68 -12.61 7.10
CA ARG A 99 -7.69 -13.68 8.11
C ARG A 99 -6.29 -14.07 8.56
N ASP A 100 -5.35 -14.21 7.63
CA ASP A 100 -3.99 -14.65 7.96
C ASP A 100 -3.24 -13.57 8.73
N ILE A 101 -3.42 -12.30 8.35
CA ILE A 101 -2.88 -11.17 9.11
C ILE A 101 -3.53 -11.10 10.49
N LEU A 102 -4.86 -11.31 10.61
CA LEU A 102 -5.55 -11.27 11.89
C LEU A 102 -5.04 -12.34 12.87
N LYS A 103 -4.77 -13.56 12.38
CA LYS A 103 -4.16 -14.64 13.16
C LYS A 103 -2.72 -14.28 13.57
N PHE A 104 -1.96 -13.64 12.69
CA PHE A 104 -0.60 -13.20 13.02
C PHE A 104 -0.58 -12.12 14.10
N LEU A 105 -1.51 -11.16 14.05
CA LEU A 105 -1.61 -10.09 15.05
C LEU A 105 -2.12 -10.58 16.41
N ASN A 106 -2.85 -11.69 16.44
CA ASN A 106 -3.49 -12.23 17.64
C ASN A 106 -3.31 -13.77 17.68
N PRO A 107 -2.09 -14.25 17.95
CA PRO A 107 -1.77 -15.67 17.98
C PRO A 107 -2.47 -16.42 19.13
#